data_AF-A0A920JHZ9-F1
#
_entry.id   AF-A0A920JHZ9-F1
#
_cell.length_a   1.000
_cell.length_b   1.000
_cell.length_c   1.000
_cell.angle_alpha   90.00
_cell.angle_beta   90.00
_cell.angle_gamma   90.00
#
_symmetry.space_group_name_H-M   'P 1'
#
loop_
_entity.id
_entity.type
_entity.pdbx_description
1 polymer ?
#
loop_
_entity_poly.entity_id
_entity_poly.type
_entity_poly.pdbx_seq_one_letter_code
_entity_poly.pdbx_strand_id
1 'polypeptide(L)' 'MEDINLEGASGILLNVTVGTDLEISEFNQIGELSGLCGRKIKNHCWTALSSDLEDDSIRVKLGFYRFKRIKNR' A
#
# COMPACT_ATOMS: atom_id res chain seq x y z
N MET A 1 13.05 10.73 0.82
CA MET A 1 12.48 9.44 1.27
C MET A 1 13.62 8.75 1.98
N GLU A 2 13.59 8.73 3.31
CA GLU A 2 14.66 8.09 4.11
C GLU A 2 14.77 6.61 3.71
N ASP A 3 15.99 6.09 3.66
CA ASP A 3 16.28 4.69 3.31
C ASP A 3 15.70 3.73 4.37
N ILE A 4 14.41 3.45 4.27
CA ILE A 4 13.77 2.39 5.03
C ILE A 4 14.32 1.08 4.47
N ASN A 5 15.12 0.37 5.26
CA ASN A 5 15.57 -0.96 4.89
C ASN A 5 14.39 -1.93 4.85
N LEU A 6 13.86 -2.16 3.65
CA LEU A 6 12.77 -3.10 3.37
C LEU A 6 13.26 -4.56 3.27
N GLU A 7 14.57 -4.78 3.38
CA GLU A 7 15.19 -6.10 3.30
C GLU A 7 14.70 -6.97 4.46
N GLY A 8 13.76 -7.87 4.15
CA GLY A 8 13.15 -8.76 5.12
C GLY A 8 11.63 -8.69 5.14
N ALA A 9 11.00 -7.60 4.66
CA ALA A 9 9.55 -7.56 4.52
C ALA A 9 9.10 -8.62 3.51
N SER A 10 8.09 -9.41 3.89
CA SER A 10 7.50 -10.44 3.03
C SER A 10 6.02 -10.19 2.73
N GLY A 11 5.50 -9.06 3.19
CA GLY A 11 4.17 -8.56 2.88
C GLY A 11 4.13 -7.04 2.79
N ILE A 12 3.28 -6.55 1.89
CA ILE A 12 2.98 -5.13 1.73
C ILE A 12 1.49 -4.91 1.94
N LEU A 13 1.19 -3.85 2.68
CA LEU A 13 -0.13 -3.36 2.97
C LEU A 13 -0.29 -2.00 2.28
N LEU A 14 -1.20 -1.94 1.32
CA LEU A 14 -1.55 -0.69 0.64
C LEU A 14 -2.95 -0.30 1.08
N ASN A 15 -3.09 0.87 1.69
CA ASN A 15 -4.38 1.45 2.01
C ASN A 15 -4.54 2.77 1.26
N VAL A 16 -5.51 2.82 0.36
CA VAL A 16 -5.86 4.06 -0.36
C VAL A 16 -7.15 4.62 0.23
N THR A 17 -7.10 5.85 0.69
CA THR A 17 -8.26 6.57 1.21
C THR A 17 -8.60 7.71 0.26
N VAL A 18 -9.86 7.78 -0.14
CA VAL A 18 -10.42 8.84 -1.00
C VAL A 18 -11.52 9.58 -0.27
N GLY A 19 -11.89 10.77 -0.75
CA GLY A 19 -12.94 11.60 -0.16
C GLY A 19 -14.32 10.97 -0.28
N THR A 20 -14.96 11.22 -1.41
CA THR A 20 -16.37 10.88 -1.66
C THR A 20 -16.52 9.67 -2.58
N ASP A 21 -15.75 9.64 -3.67
CA ASP A 21 -15.93 8.66 -4.74
C ASP A 21 -14.60 7.96 -5.08
N LEU A 22 -14.69 6.68 -5.47
CA LEU A 22 -13.59 5.93 -6.07
C LEU A 22 -14.15 5.16 -7.25
N GLU A 23 -13.71 5.50 -8.46
CA GLU A 23 -14.08 4.71 -9.61
C GLU A 23 -13.36 3.36 -9.62
N ILE A 24 -14.01 2.35 -10.20
CA ILE A 24 -13.40 1.03 -10.41
C ILE A 24 -12.13 1.15 -11.29
N SER A 25 -12.11 2.10 -12.22
CA SER A 25 -10.96 2.44 -13.06
C SER A 25 -9.74 2.84 -12.21
N GLU A 26 -9.94 3.72 -11.23
CA GLU A 26 -8.94 4.19 -10.29
C GLU A 26 -8.49 3.07 -9.34
N PHE A 27 -9.42 2.25 -8.85
CA PHE A 27 -9.10 1.06 -8.06
C PHE A 27 -8.20 0.08 -8.83
N ASN A 28 -8.47 -0.13 -10.12
CA ASN A 28 -7.66 -1.01 -10.96
C ASN A 28 -6.24 -0.46 -11.16
N GLN A 29 -6.10 0.85 -11.35
CA GLN A 29 -4.78 1.49 -11.43
C GLN A 29 -3.99 1.32 -10.12
N ILE A 30 -4.65 1.46 -8.97
CA ILE A 30 -4.06 1.16 -7.65
C ILE A 30 -3.65 -0.31 -7.55
N GLY A 31 -4.49 -1.22 -8.06
CA GLY A 31 -4.19 -2.65 -8.16
C GLY A 31 -2.95 -2.95 -9.00
N GLU A 32 -2.73 -2.24 -10.11
CA GLU A 32 -1.54 -2.37 -10.94
C GLU A 32 -0.26 -1.92 -10.22
N LEU A 33 -0.33 -0.90 -9.35
CA LEU A 33 0.79 -0.49 -8.49
C LEU A 33 1.21 -1.61 -7.52
N SER A 34 0.29 -2.49 -7.11
CA SER A 34 0.63 -3.69 -6.34
C SER A 34 1.49 -4.69 -7.13
N GLY A 35 1.44 -4.66 -8.46
CA GLY A 35 2.29 -5.45 -9.35
C GLY A 35 3.77 -5.03 -9.30
N LEU A 36 4.05 -3.76 -8.98
CA LEU A 36 5.42 -3.24 -8.82
C LEU A 36 6.13 -3.80 -7.59
N CYS A 37 5.38 -4.34 -6.62
CA CYS A 37 5.88 -4.83 -5.35
C CYS A 37 6.55 -6.22 -5.40
N GLY A 38 6.88 -6.74 -6.58
CA GLY A 38 7.64 -7.98 -6.76
C GLY A 38 6.83 -9.25 -6.55
N ARG A 39 6.98 -10.21 -7.49
CA ARG A 39 6.13 -11.42 -7.63
C ARG A 39 6.10 -12.39 -6.42
N LYS A 40 6.89 -12.15 -5.37
CA LYS A 40 7.04 -13.05 -4.21
C LYS A 40 6.52 -12.46 -2.89
N ILE A 41 6.01 -11.23 -2.90
CA ILE A 41 5.50 -10.55 -1.70
C ILE A 41 3.98 -10.75 -1.64
N LYS A 42 3.44 -11.09 -0.45
CA LYS A 42 1.98 -11.14 -0.26
C LYS A 42 1.44 -9.72 -0.17
N ASN A 43 0.68 -9.30 -1.17
CA ASN A 43 0.11 -7.95 -1.24
C ASN A 43 -1.35 -7.98 -0.78
N HIS A 44 -1.71 -7.07 0.13
CA HIS A 44 -3.09 -6.77 0.47
C HIS A 44 -3.33 -5.29 0.15
N CYS A 45 -4.35 -5.04 -0.68
CA CYS A 45 -4.80 -3.70 -1.02
C CYS A 45 -6.19 -3.50 -0.45
N TRP A 46 -6.39 -2.40 0.26
CA TRP A 46 -7.68 -1.98 0.77
C TRP A 46 -7.94 -0.54 0.40
N THR A 47 -9.23 -0.23 0.27
CA THR A 47 -9.70 1.13 0.04
C THR A 47 -10.63 1.55 1.16
N ALA A 48 -10.59 2.84 1.46
CA ALA A 48 -11.45 3.48 2.44
C ALA A 48 -12.01 4.78 1.87
N LEU A 49 -13.26 5.08 2.19
CA LEU A 49 -13.87 6.39 1.94
C LEU A 49 -13.75 7.19 3.24
N SER A 50 -13.46 8.48 3.14
CA SER A 50 -13.34 9.36 4.30
C SER A 50 -13.83 10.76 3.98
N SER A 51 -14.88 11.18 4.67
CA SER A 51 -15.41 12.55 4.64
C SER A 51 -14.45 13.61 5.19
N ASP A 52 -13.30 13.18 5.74
CA ASP A 52 -12.26 14.08 6.26
C ASP A 52 -11.21 14.43 5.19
N LEU A 53 -11.29 13.83 4.00
CA LEU A 53 -10.52 14.21 2.83
C LEU A 53 -11.36 15.16 1.97
N GLU A 54 -10.71 16.15 1.37
CA GLU A 54 -11.32 16.94 0.30
C GLU A 54 -11.72 16.01 -0.85
N ASP A 55 -12.78 16.37 -1.61
CA ASP A 55 -13.39 15.50 -2.62
C ASP A 55 -12.36 14.95 -3.63
N ASP A 56 -11.40 15.77 -4.06
CA ASP A 56 -10.37 15.39 -5.03
C ASP A 56 -9.07 14.84 -4.40
N SER A 57 -9.06 14.60 -3.08
CA SER A 57 -7.86 14.19 -2.36
C SER A 57 -7.73 12.67 -2.22
N ILE A 58 -6.56 12.15 -2.61
CA ILE A 58 -6.16 10.75 -2.41
C ILE A 58 -5.06 10.68 -1.36
N ARG A 59 -5.28 9.85 -0.33
CA ARG A 59 -4.28 9.52 0.68
C ARG A 59 -3.84 8.08 0.54
N VAL A 60 -2.56 7.87 0.23
CA VAL A 60 -1.96 6.54 0.15
C VAL A 60 -1.14 6.28 1.41
N LYS A 61 -1.44 5.17 2.10
CA LYS A 61 -0.63 4.65 3.20
C LYS A 61 -0.01 3.32 2.78
N LEU A 62 1.30 3.24 2.92
CA LEU A 62 2.09 2.04 2.66
C LEU A 62 2.61 1.48 3.98
N GLY A 63 2.28 0.22 4.24
CA GLY A 63 2.78 -0.55 5.37
C GLY A 63 3.55 -1.76 4.90
N PHE A 64 4.61 -2.12 5.61
CA PHE A 64 5.38 -3.34 5.36
C PHE A 64 5.25 -4.25 6.57
N TYR A 65 5.06 -5.54 6.34
CA TYR A 65 4.87 -6.50 7.43
C TYR A 65 5.58 -7.82 7.16
N ARG A 66 5.70 -8.65 8.22
CA ARG A 66 6.46 -9.92 8.23
C ARG A 66 7.92 -9.72 7.83
N PHE A 67 8.61 -8.87 8.57
CA PHE A 67 10.07 -8.75 8.49
C PHE A 67 10.73 -10.04 8.97
N LYS A 68 11.61 -10.63 8.15
CA LYS A 68 12.47 -11.72 8.60
C LYS A 68 13.35 -11.21 9.74
N ARG A 69 13.33 -11.95 10.85
CA ARG A 69 14.20 -11.69 12.00
C ARG A 69 15.65 -11.92 11.56
N ILE A 70 16.42 -10.84 11.38
CA ILE A 70 17.86 -10.94 11.12
C ILE A 70 18.49 -11.48 12.40
N LYS A 71 18.97 -12.73 12.36
CA LYS A 71 19.81 -13.27 13.44
C LYS A 71 21.23 -12.78 13.18
N ASN A 72 21.68 -11.78 13.94
CA ASN A 72 23.11 -11.48 14.01
C ASN A 72 23.82 -12.73 14.52
N ARG A 73 24.67 -13.31 13.66
CA ARG A 73 25.65 -14.32 14.04
C ARG A 73 26.94 -13.61 14.44
#